data_AF-A0A1F8P3V2-F1
#
_entry.id   AF-A0A1F8P3V2-F1
#
_cell.length_a   1.000
_cell.length_b   1.000
_cell.length_c   1.000
_cell.angle_alpha   90.00
_cell.angle_beta   90.00
_cell.angle_gamma   90.00
#
_symmetry.space_group_name_H-M   'P 1'
#
loop_
_entity.id
_entity.type
_entity.pdbx_description
1 polymer ?
#
loop_
_entity_poly.entity_id
_entity_poly.type
_entity_poly.pdbx_seq_one_letter_code
_entity_poly.pdbx_strand_id
1 'polypeptide(L)'
;MANCHSEPRALFLFMDEEAKTDREICSGQFPSHLKGKPCPFSDRGRIPEYSEFYGNFVLRKHSMDRENPWVTSCMLQKLGQLDQWEKEVALIFPKELGQKDLYRCRQMFLVLLLD
;
A
#
# COMPACT_ATOMS: atom_id res chain seq x y z
N MET A 1 -20.14 -7.82 -19.48
CA MET A 1 -20.32 -6.69 -18.55
C MET A 1 -19.14 -6.68 -17.59
N ALA A 2 -18.45 -5.55 -17.50
CA ALA A 2 -17.27 -5.24 -16.67
C ALA A 2 -16.03 -6.14 -16.86
N ASN A 3 -15.08 -5.66 -17.67
CA ASN A 3 -13.66 -6.00 -17.53
C ASN A 3 -13.23 -5.62 -16.11
N CYS A 4 -13.29 -6.57 -15.16
CA CYS A 4 -12.59 -6.41 -13.90
C CYS A 4 -11.10 -6.41 -14.25
N HIS A 5 -10.47 -5.24 -14.19
CA HIS A 5 -9.02 -5.13 -14.01
C HIS A 5 -8.62 -6.07 -12.85
N SER A 6 -8.18 -7.27 -13.20
CA SER A 6 -7.94 -8.39 -12.27
C SER A 6 -6.58 -8.29 -11.61
N GLU A 7 -5.72 -7.40 -12.13
CA GLU A 7 -4.37 -7.22 -11.62
C GLU A 7 -4.39 -6.45 -10.30
N PRO A 8 -3.53 -6.85 -9.35
CA PRO A 8 -3.37 -6.13 -8.09
C PRO A 8 -2.73 -4.78 -8.34
N ARG A 9 -3.18 -3.76 -7.62
CA ARG A 9 -2.59 -2.40 -7.66
C ARG A 9 -1.48 -2.21 -6.66
N ALA A 10 -1.39 -3.13 -5.71
CA ALA A 10 -0.38 -3.11 -4.67
C ALA A 10 -0.22 -4.48 -4.04
N LEU A 11 0.93 -4.65 -3.42
CA LEU A 11 1.27 -5.78 -2.59
C LEU A 11 1.51 -5.31 -1.16
N PHE A 12 0.95 -6.02 -0.21
CA PHE A 12 1.10 -5.80 1.22
C PHE A 12 2.09 -6.82 1.75
N LEU A 13 3.13 -6.33 2.41
CA LEU A 13 4.21 -7.17 2.91
C LEU A 13 3.95 -7.57 4.36
N PHE A 14 4.10 -8.86 4.64
CA PHE A 14 3.99 -9.45 5.97
C PHE A 14 5.29 -10.16 6.35
N MET A 15 5.46 -10.42 7.65
CA MET A 15 6.68 -11.06 8.18
C MET A 15 6.73 -12.57 7.92
N ASP A 16 5.65 -13.15 7.40
CA ASP A 16 5.58 -14.55 6.96
C ASP A 16 6.06 -14.74 5.52
N GLU A 17 6.74 -13.73 4.96
CA GLU A 17 7.28 -13.70 3.58
C GLU A 17 6.20 -13.76 2.48
N GLU A 18 4.91 -13.79 2.84
CA GLU A 18 3.82 -13.82 1.87
C GLU A 18 3.31 -12.40 1.59
N ALA A 19 3.41 -11.98 0.34
CA ALA A 19 2.79 -10.74 -0.11
C ALA A 19 1.30 -10.96 -0.39
N LYS A 20 0.43 -10.10 0.15
CA LYS A 20 -1.01 -10.12 -0.12
C LYS A 20 -1.40 -8.99 -1.06
N THR A 21 -2.38 -9.23 -1.91
CA THR A 21 -2.88 -8.22 -2.84
C THR A 21 -3.68 -7.13 -2.13
N ASP A 22 -3.81 -5.97 -2.79
CA ASP A 22 -4.68 -4.89 -2.32
C ASP A 22 -6.11 -5.35 -2.09
N ARG A 23 -6.64 -6.26 -2.92
CA ARG A 23 -7.99 -6.79 -2.74
C ARG A 23 -8.13 -7.63 -1.48
N GLU A 24 -7.16 -8.49 -1.16
CA GLU A 24 -7.20 -9.32 0.04
C GLU A 24 -7.18 -8.46 1.31
N ILE A 25 -6.36 -7.40 1.32
CA ILE A 25 -6.25 -6.53 2.49
C ILE A 25 -7.39 -5.52 2.58
N CYS A 26 -7.59 -4.74 1.53
CA CYS A 26 -8.51 -3.62 1.56
C CYS A 26 -9.98 -4.04 1.60
N SER A 27 -10.33 -5.25 1.16
CA SER A 27 -11.68 -5.78 1.33
C SER A 27 -11.99 -6.25 2.76
N GLY A 28 -10.96 -6.36 3.62
CA GLY A 28 -11.10 -6.86 4.98
C GLY A 28 -11.08 -8.38 5.09
N GLN A 29 -10.77 -9.11 4.01
CA GLN A 29 -10.57 -10.57 4.07
C GLN A 29 -9.36 -10.94 4.93
N PHE A 30 -8.32 -10.11 4.88
CA PHE A 30 -7.13 -10.24 5.72
C PHE A 30 -6.65 -8.85 6.17
N PRO A 31 -5.99 -8.70 7.33
CA PRO A 31 -5.91 -9.62 8.46
C PRO A 31 -7.12 -9.51 9.40
N SER A 32 -7.19 -10.42 10.38
CA SER A 32 -8.32 -10.55 11.33
C SER A 32 -8.70 -9.28 12.10
N HIS A 33 -7.76 -8.33 12.29
CA HIS A 33 -8.05 -7.09 12.99
C HIS A 33 -8.99 -6.14 12.23
N LEU A 34 -9.12 -6.31 10.90
CA LEU A 34 -10.13 -5.62 10.11
C LEU A 34 -11.54 -6.21 10.31
N LYS A 35 -11.66 -7.34 11.01
CA LYS A 35 -12.94 -8.00 11.40
C LYS A 35 -13.89 -8.22 10.21
N GLY A 36 -13.36 -8.55 9.04
CA GLY A 36 -14.16 -8.73 7.82
C GLY A 36 -14.70 -7.44 7.22
N LYS A 37 -14.32 -6.26 7.75
CA LYS A 37 -14.75 -4.96 7.25
C LYS A 37 -13.71 -4.41 6.28
N PRO A 38 -14.14 -3.83 5.13
CA PRO A 38 -13.23 -3.13 4.24
C PRO A 38 -12.46 -2.02 4.95
N CYS A 39 -11.23 -1.78 4.49
CA CYS A 39 -10.42 -0.67 4.96
C CYS A 39 -11.17 0.66 4.74
N PRO A 40 -11.27 1.56 5.75
CA PRO A 40 -12.04 2.80 5.63
C PRO A 40 -11.47 3.80 4.62
N PHE A 41 -10.22 3.59 4.20
CA PHE A 41 -9.55 4.41 3.19
C PHE A 41 -9.48 3.72 1.81
N SER A 42 -10.13 2.55 1.67
CA SER A 42 -10.19 1.82 0.40
C SER A 42 -11.28 2.37 -0.51
N ASP A 43 -11.10 2.21 -1.81
CA ASP A 43 -12.17 2.36 -2.79
C ASP A 43 -12.68 0.97 -3.18
N ARG A 44 -13.93 0.65 -2.82
CA ARG A 44 -14.58 -0.64 -3.08
C ARG A 44 -13.72 -1.86 -2.67
N GLY A 45 -13.01 -1.76 -1.55
CA GLY A 45 -12.17 -2.85 -1.04
C GLY A 45 -10.85 -3.02 -1.78
N ARG A 46 -10.38 -1.98 -2.48
CA ARG A 46 -9.07 -1.89 -3.12
C ARG A 46 -8.35 -0.61 -2.74
N ILE A 47 -7.06 -0.54 -3.05
CA ILE A 47 -6.37 0.75 -2.97
C ILE A 47 -6.99 1.70 -4.01
N PRO A 48 -7.33 2.95 -3.60
CA PRO A 48 -7.83 3.95 -4.53
C PRO A 48 -6.87 4.15 -5.71
N GLU A 49 -7.39 4.48 -6.88
CA GLU A 49 -6.53 4.83 -8.02
C GLU A 49 -5.70 6.06 -7.69
N TYR A 50 -4.55 6.17 -8.35
CA TYR A 50 -3.74 7.38 -8.35
C TYR A 50 -4.56 8.53 -8.94
N SER A 51 -5.19 9.32 -8.10
CA SER A 51 -5.78 10.58 -8.54
C SER A 51 -4.74 11.67 -8.43
N GLU A 52 -4.44 12.36 -9.53
CA GLU A 52 -3.80 13.67 -9.51
C GLU A 52 -4.59 14.57 -8.55
N PHE A 53 -4.00 14.90 -7.40
CA PHE A 53 -4.45 15.95 -6.48
C PHE A 53 -5.97 15.98 -6.14
N TYR A 54 -6.37 15.32 -5.05
CA TYR A 54 -7.43 15.90 -4.21
C TYR A 54 -6.79 16.89 -3.24
N GLY A 55 -6.63 18.12 -3.71
CA GLY A 55 -6.16 19.28 -2.96
C GLY A 55 -7.11 19.76 -1.86
N ASN A 56 -7.61 18.86 -0.98
CA ASN A 56 -8.39 19.27 0.20
C ASN A 56 -8.32 18.32 1.41
N PHE A 57 -7.53 17.25 1.39
CA PHE A 57 -7.15 16.60 2.65
C PHE A 57 -5.87 17.25 3.17
N VAL A 58 -6.04 18.22 4.07
CA VAL A 58 -4.97 18.66 4.97
C VAL A 58 -4.58 17.45 5.81
N LEU A 59 -3.65 16.65 5.30
CA LEU A 59 -2.84 15.75 6.11
C LEU A 59 -2.17 16.65 7.13
N ARG A 60 -2.62 16.55 8.39
CA ARG A 60 -1.97 17.19 9.54
C ARG A 60 -0.52 16.72 9.56
N LYS A 61 0.32 17.55 8.96
CA LYS A 61 1.76 17.77 9.14
C LYS A 61 2.43 16.83 10.15
N HIS A 62 2.59 15.55 9.82
CA HIS A 62 3.61 14.68 10.37
C HIS A 62 4.04 13.72 9.26
N SER A 63 5.16 14.10 8.62
CA SER A 63 6.03 13.30 7.75
C SER A 63 5.42 12.65 6.49
N MET A 64 4.79 13.44 5.62
CA MET A 64 5.03 13.21 4.19
C MET A 64 6.28 14.02 3.83
N ASP A 65 7.40 13.34 3.59
CA ASP A 65 8.47 13.96 2.82
C ASP A 65 7.86 14.41 1.49
N ARG A 66 8.09 15.68 1.14
CA ARG A 66 7.42 16.42 0.06
C ARG A 66 7.73 15.89 -1.36
N GLU A 67 8.24 14.68 -1.49
CA GLU A 67 8.88 14.21 -2.72
C GLU A 67 8.01 13.33 -3.61
N ASN A 68 6.82 12.90 -3.18
CA ASN A 68 5.93 12.14 -4.08
C ASN A 68 4.48 12.66 -4.06
N PRO A 69 4.07 13.52 -5.02
CA PRO A 69 2.70 14.02 -5.13
C PRO A 69 1.69 12.94 -5.57
N TRP A 70 2.16 11.75 -5.95
CA TRP A 70 1.36 10.67 -6.53
C TRP A 70 0.90 9.64 -5.50
N VAL A 71 0.80 10.02 -4.23
CA VAL A 71 0.50 9.07 -3.15
C VAL A 71 -0.99 9.17 -2.80
N THR A 72 -1.70 8.03 -2.90
CA THR A 72 -3.14 7.95 -2.65
C THR A 72 -3.49 8.34 -1.21
N SER A 73 -4.72 8.83 -0.98
CA SER A 73 -5.14 9.32 0.35
C SER A 73 -5.05 8.28 1.47
N CYS A 74 -4.93 6.98 1.12
CA CYS A 74 -4.79 5.88 2.06
C CYS A 74 -3.34 5.64 2.54
N MET A 75 -2.35 6.30 1.94
CA MET A 75 -0.94 6.18 2.31
C MET A 75 -0.53 7.24 3.33
N LEU A 76 0.40 6.87 4.19
CA LEU A 76 0.87 7.70 5.30
C LEU A 76 2.30 8.22 5.06
N GLN A 77 3.22 7.34 4.65
CA GLN A 77 4.65 7.66 4.56
C GLN A 77 5.34 6.76 3.52
N LYS A 78 6.32 7.31 2.80
CA LYS A 78 7.31 6.53 2.02
C LYS A 78 8.47 6.14 2.94
N LEU A 79 8.82 4.86 2.98
CA LEU A 79 9.88 4.31 3.83
C LEU A 79 11.22 4.17 3.10
N GLY A 80 11.21 4.19 1.77
CA GLY A 80 12.41 4.04 0.94
C GLY A 80 12.18 3.06 -0.20
N GLN A 81 13.26 2.48 -0.74
CA GLN A 81 13.21 1.37 -1.68
C GLN A 81 13.20 0.04 -0.93
N LEU A 82 12.52 -0.97 -1.50
CA LEU A 82 12.39 -2.29 -0.85
C LEU A 82 13.75 -2.94 -0.58
N ASP A 83 14.67 -2.93 -1.55
CA ASP A 83 15.99 -3.55 -1.44
C ASP A 83 16.89 -2.96 -0.33
N GLN A 84 16.70 -1.68 -0.02
CA GLN A 84 17.37 -1.02 1.11
C GLN A 84 16.77 -1.49 2.42
N TRP A 85 15.43 -1.56 2.49
CA TRP A 85 14.71 -1.98 3.68
C TRP A 85 14.95 -3.46 4.01
N GLU A 86 14.97 -4.34 3.02
CA GLU A 86 15.27 -5.77 3.16
C GLU A 86 16.59 -6.05 3.89
N LYS A 87 17.63 -5.25 3.60
CA LYS A 87 18.94 -5.36 4.27
C LYS A 87 18.88 -5.05 5.76
N GLU A 88 17.96 -4.19 6.17
CA GLU A 88 17.78 -3.81 7.58
C GLU A 88 17.00 -4.87 8.36
N VAL A 89 16.04 -5.54 7.72
CA VAL A 89 15.14 -6.49 8.40
C VAL A 89 15.44 -7.97 8.14
N ALA A 90 16.46 -8.27 7.32
CA ALA A 90 16.86 -9.63 6.95
C ALA A 90 15.72 -10.48 6.34
N LEU A 91 14.77 -9.84 5.65
CA LEU A 91 13.72 -10.49 4.86
C LEU A 91 14.10 -10.40 3.37
N ILE A 92 13.70 -11.40 2.59
CA ILE A 92 13.99 -11.47 1.15
C ILE A 92 12.66 -11.60 0.40
N PHE A 93 12.32 -10.59 -0.40
CA PHE A 93 11.19 -10.64 -1.32
C PHE A 93 11.68 -10.97 -2.76
N PRO A 94 10.76 -11.34 -3.66
CA PRO A 94 11.09 -11.56 -5.07
C PRO A 94 11.83 -10.36 -5.69
N LYS A 95 12.89 -10.64 -6.47
CA LYS A 95 13.80 -9.60 -7.01
C LYS A 95 13.10 -8.58 -7.89
N GLU A 96 11.99 -8.97 -8.51
CA GLU A 96 11.14 -8.12 -9.36
C GLU A 96 10.57 -6.93 -8.57
N LEU A 97 10.49 -7.03 -7.24
CA LEU A 97 9.97 -6.01 -6.34
C LEU A 97 11.06 -5.11 -5.74
N GLY A 98 12.34 -5.48 -5.84
CA GLY A 98 13.42 -4.82 -5.08
C GLY A 98 13.58 -3.33 -5.34
N GLN A 99 13.29 -2.87 -6.57
CA GLN A 99 13.38 -1.44 -6.93
C GLN A 99 12.09 -0.65 -6.65
N LYS A 100 11.04 -1.30 -6.15
CA LYS A 100 9.77 -0.63 -5.85
C LYS A 100 9.89 0.19 -4.57
N ASP A 101 9.21 1.33 -4.59
CA ASP A 101 9.07 2.16 -3.41
C ASP A 101 8.19 1.47 -2.37
N LEU A 102 8.70 1.41 -1.15
CA LEU A 102 8.00 0.92 0.02
C LEU A 102 7.27 2.06 0.73
N TYR A 103 6.00 1.83 1.04
CA TYR A 103 5.14 2.76 1.75
C TYR A 103 4.57 2.12 3.01
N ARG A 104 4.16 2.97 3.94
CA ARG A 104 3.27 2.62 5.04
C ARG A 104 1.90 3.22 4.78
N CYS A 105 0.85 2.40 4.83
CA CYS A 105 -0.53 2.88 4.73
C CYS A 105 -1.09 3.36 6.08
N ARG A 106 -2.26 3.99 6.07
CA ARG A 106 -2.95 4.46 7.29
C ARG A 106 -3.41 3.36 8.25
N GLN A 107 -3.48 2.12 7.77
CA GLN A 107 -3.69 0.93 8.63
C GLN A 107 -2.36 0.35 9.14
N MET A 108 -1.25 1.07 8.95
CA MET A 108 0.11 0.71 9.39
C MET A 108 0.74 -0.49 8.68
N PHE A 109 0.09 -1.05 7.64
CA PHE A 109 0.71 -2.06 6.80
C PHE A 109 1.79 -1.48 5.89
N LEU A 110 2.78 -2.32 5.60
CA LEU A 110 3.77 -2.11 4.57
C LEU A 110 3.17 -2.45 3.20
N VAL A 111 3.34 -1.53 2.25
CA VAL A 111 2.74 -1.60 0.92
C VAL A 111 3.75 -1.23 -0.15
N LEU A 112 3.82 -2.05 -1.19
CA LEU A 112 4.42 -1.73 -2.48
C LEU A 112 3.31 -1.39 -3.46
N LEU A 113 3.43 -0.28 -4.16
CA LEU A 113 2.51 0.03 -5.23
C LEU A 113 2.96 -0.59 -6.55
N LEU A 114 2.02 -1.14 -7.31
CA LEU A 114 2.22 -1.71 -8.63
C LEU A 114 1.74 -0.68 -9.68
N ASP A 115 2.46 -0.60 -10.80
CA ASP A 115 2.17 0.33 -11.90
C ASP A 115 1.05 -0.22 -12.80
#